data_AF-A0AAW2USZ7-F1
#
_entry.id   AF-A0AAW2USZ7-F1
#
_cell.length_a   1.000
_cell.length_b   1.000
_cell.length_c   1.000
_cell.angle_alpha   90.00
_cell.angle_beta   90.00
_cell.angle_gamma   90.00
#
_symmetry.space_group_name_H-M   'P 1'
#
loop_
_entity.id
_entity.type
_entity.pdbx_description
1 polymer ?
#
loop_
_entity_poly.entity_id
_entity_poly.type
_entity_poly.pdbx_seq_one_letter_code
_entity_poly.pdbx_strand_id
1 'polypeptide(L)'
;MKFEMDSMGSNHVWTLVDPPIGTRPIGCKWVYKRKLETDGEIKTFKARLVAKGYTQRPGVEFEETYSPMAMDKSIRILLAIAAWYDYEIWQMDVKTAFLNDFVEEEIFMDQV
;
A
#
# COMPACT_ATOMS: atom_id res chain seq x y z
N MET A 1 12.45 0.96 9.86
CA MET A 1 13.15 1.23 8.58
C MET A 1 13.65 -0.07 7.98
N LYS A 2 14.61 -0.76 8.61
CA LYS A 2 15.16 -2.03 8.10
C LYS A 2 14.09 -3.07 7.72
N PHE A 3 13.15 -3.36 8.62
CA PHE A 3 12.03 -4.28 8.34
C PHE A 3 11.21 -3.92 7.08
N GLU A 4 10.96 -2.63 6.85
CA GLU A 4 10.22 -2.18 5.66
C GLU A 4 11.07 -2.33 4.39
N MET A 5 12.36 -1.97 4.46
CA MET A 5 13.28 -2.11 3.34
C MET A 5 13.52 -3.56 2.96
N ASP A 6 13.68 -4.44 3.95
CA ASP A 6 13.82 -5.89 3.77
C ASP A 6 12.55 -6.46 3.13
N SER A 7 11.36 -6.01 3.57
CA SER A 7 10.08 -6.42 2.97
C SER A 7 9.92 -5.96 1.53
N MET A 8 10.39 -4.78 1.18
CA MET A 8 10.39 -4.29 -0.22
C MET A 8 11.37 -5.07 -1.08
N GLY A 9 12.54 -5.41 -0.54
CA GLY A 9 13.53 -6.25 -1.20
C GLY A 9 13.02 -7.66 -1.45
N SER A 10 12.40 -8.30 -0.45
CA SER A 10 11.86 -9.67 -0.61
C SER A 10 10.73 -9.74 -1.63
N ASN A 11 9.90 -8.69 -1.69
CA ASN A 11 8.77 -8.60 -2.62
C ASN A 11 9.18 -8.03 -4.00
N HIS A 12 10.47 -7.76 -4.24
CA HIS A 12 10.98 -7.24 -5.51
C HIS A 12 10.21 -5.98 -6.00
N VAL A 13 9.86 -5.09 -5.07
CA VAL A 13 8.95 -3.96 -5.31
C VAL A 13 9.53 -2.94 -6.29
N TRP A 14 10.85 -2.78 -6.33
CA TRP A 14 11.54 -1.81 -7.18
C TRP A 14 12.95 -2.30 -7.53
N THR A 15 13.50 -1.76 -8.61
CA THR A 15 14.89 -1.98 -9.03
C THR A 15 15.63 -0.66 -9.03
N LEU A 16 16.88 -0.64 -8.54
CA LEU A 16 17.72 0.56 -8.60
C LEU A 16 18.22 0.73 -10.03
N VAL A 17 17.91 1.86 -10.65
CA VAL A 17 18.31 2.19 -12.03
C VAL A 17 18.76 3.65 -12.10
N ASP A 18 19.65 3.95 -13.04
CA ASP A 18 19.93 5.34 -13.40
C ASP A 18 18.70 5.95 -14.07
N PRO A 19 18.29 7.17 -13.69
CA PRO A 19 17.08 7.77 -14.24
C PRO A 19 17.26 8.05 -15.75
N PRO A 20 16.29 7.68 -16.60
CA PRO A 20 16.32 8.01 -18.01
C PRO A 20 16.38 9.52 -18.26
N ILE A 21 17.00 9.91 -19.37
CA ILE A 21 17.12 11.32 -19.74
C ILE A 21 15.72 11.93 -19.92
N GLY A 22 15.43 12.99 -19.16
CA GLY A 22 14.15 13.72 -19.23
C GLY A 22 13.13 13.31 -18.16
N THR A 23 13.41 12.25 -17.40
CA THR A 23 12.57 11.83 -16.27
C THR A 23 12.78 12.75 -15.07
N ARG A 24 11.69 13.08 -14.37
CA ARG A 24 11.75 13.76 -13.06
C ARG A 24 11.33 12.76 -11.98
N PRO A 25 12.29 12.17 -11.25
CA PRO A 25 11.96 11.23 -10.18
C PRO A 25 11.11 11.91 -9.10
N ILE A 26 10.21 11.13 -8.50
CA ILE A 26 9.39 11.56 -7.39
C ILE A 26 10.23 11.45 -6.12
N GLY A 27 10.35 12.54 -5.37
CA GLY A 27 11.02 12.47 -4.07
C GLY A 27 10.26 11.59 -3.09
N CYS A 28 10.94 11.03 -2.10
CA CYS A 28 10.31 10.19 -1.08
C CYS A 28 10.63 10.68 0.34
N LYS A 29 9.88 10.20 1.34
CA LYS A 29 10.15 10.48 2.75
C LYS A 29 9.72 9.31 3.64
N TRP A 30 10.40 9.18 4.78
CA TRP A 30 9.96 8.29 5.84
C TRP A 30 8.85 8.91 6.68
N VAL A 31 7.80 8.13 6.92
CA VAL A 31 6.71 8.47 7.85
C VAL A 31 6.74 7.48 9.00
N TYR A 32 6.82 8.02 10.22
CA TYR A 32 6.84 7.22 11.44
C TYR A 32 5.50 7.33 12.15
N LYS A 33 4.99 6.19 12.63
CA LYS A 33 3.77 6.13 13.43
C LYS A 33 3.97 5.19 14.62
N ARG A 34 3.66 5.68 15.81
CA ARG A 34 3.54 4.86 17.02
C ARG A 34 2.13 4.28 17.06
N LYS A 35 2.01 2.96 17.19
CA LYS A 35 0.76 2.29 17.54
C LYS A 35 0.77 2.02 19.03
N LEU A 36 -0.22 2.56 19.72
CA LEU A 36 -0.47 2.31 21.13
C LEU A 36 -1.44 1.15 21.26
N GLU A 37 -1.30 0.38 22.33
CA GLU A 37 -2.33 -0.54 22.83
C GLU A 37 -3.45 0.24 23.54
N THR A 38 -4.52 -0.46 23.89
CA THR A 38 -5.68 0.12 24.60
C THR A 38 -5.33 0.66 25.99
N ASP A 39 -4.27 0.13 26.62
CA ASP A 39 -3.72 0.57 27.91
C ASP A 39 -2.77 1.78 27.80
N GLY A 40 -2.49 2.24 26.57
CA GLY A 40 -1.59 3.36 26.30
C GLY A 40 -0.12 2.97 26.12
N GLU A 41 0.25 1.69 26.25
CA GLU A 41 1.61 1.21 26.00
C GLU A 41 1.95 1.15 24.51
N ILE A 42 3.22 1.33 24.17
CA ILE A 42 3.64 1.31 22.76
C ILE A 42 3.73 -0.13 22.26
N LYS A 43 2.71 -0.56 21.50
CA LYS A 43 2.70 -1.87 20.81
C LYS A 43 3.79 -1.97 19.74
N THR A 44 3.89 -0.96 18.89
CA THR A 44 4.70 -1.05 17.66
C THR A 44 5.09 0.30 17.12
N PHE A 45 6.35 0.44 16.71
CA PHE A 45 6.83 1.52 15.87
C PHE A 45 6.71 1.12 14.40
N LYS A 46 5.85 1.80 13.63
CA LYS A 46 5.74 1.63 12.18
C LYS A 46 6.54 2.72 11.48
N ALA A 47 7.36 2.32 10.50
CA ALA A 47 8.01 3.22 9.55
C ALA A 47 7.52 2.84 8.16
N ARG A 48 7.14 3.82 7.36
CA ARG A 48 6.74 3.62 5.96
C ARG A 48 7.51 4.57 5.06
N LEU A 49 7.95 4.07 3.92
CA LEU A 49 8.48 4.90 2.86
C LEU A 49 7.31 5.38 2.00
N VAL A 50 7.19 6.69 1.80
CA VAL A 50 6.06 7.29 1.10
C VAL A 50 6.57 8.25 0.03
N ALA A 51 6.07 8.09 -1.20
CA ALA A 51 6.32 9.02 -2.29
C ALA A 51 5.70 10.40 -1.98
N LYS A 52 6.38 11.47 -2.38
CA LYS A 52 5.93 12.84 -2.19
C LYS A 52 4.92 13.21 -3.28
N GLY A 53 3.66 12.83 -3.08
CA GLY A 53 2.58 12.97 -4.05
C GLY A 53 2.20 14.41 -4.48
N TYR A 54 2.86 15.45 -3.96
CA TYR A 54 2.62 16.83 -4.41
C TYR A 54 3.10 17.09 -5.86
N THR A 55 3.77 16.12 -6.48
CA THR A 55 4.14 16.16 -7.90
C THR A 55 2.98 15.79 -8.83
N GLN A 56 1.88 15.25 -8.31
CA GLN A 56 0.68 14.93 -9.09
C GLN A 56 0.03 16.19 -9.64
N ARG A 57 -0.28 16.19 -10.93
CA ARG A 57 -0.88 17.34 -11.63
C ARG A 57 -2.41 17.16 -11.74
N PRO A 58 -3.22 18.15 -11.31
CA PRO A 58 -4.65 18.17 -11.59
C PRO A 58 -4.93 17.98 -13.09
N GLY A 59 -5.83 17.05 -13.44
CA GLY A 59 -6.20 16.76 -14.84
C GLY A 59 -5.25 15.81 -15.59
N VAL A 60 -4.24 15.25 -14.94
CA VAL A 60 -3.39 14.17 -15.50
C VAL A 60 -3.56 12.90 -14.67
N GLU A 61 -3.06 12.89 -13.43
CA GLU A 61 -3.03 11.71 -12.53
C GLU A 61 -3.78 11.95 -11.21
N PHE A 62 -4.32 13.17 -11.02
CA PHE A 62 -4.87 13.60 -9.72
C PHE A 62 -6.23 12.99 -9.38
N GLU A 63 -7.03 12.59 -10.38
CA GLU A 63 -8.37 12.02 -10.18
C GLU A 63 -8.37 10.48 -10.09
N GLU A 64 -7.26 9.84 -10.45
CA GLU A 64 -7.13 8.38 -10.41
C GLU A 64 -6.75 7.91 -9.00
N THR A 65 -7.74 7.88 -8.12
CA THR A 65 -7.58 7.32 -6.78
C THR A 65 -7.92 5.82 -6.79
N TYR A 66 -6.91 4.97 -6.99
CA TYR A 66 -7.06 3.52 -6.87
C TYR A 66 -7.01 3.10 -5.39
N SER A 67 -8.17 3.04 -4.75
CA SER A 67 -8.33 2.29 -3.51
C SER A 67 -9.48 1.29 -3.69
N PRO A 68 -9.20 -0.02 -3.77
CA PRO A 68 -10.24 -1.03 -3.88
C PRO A 68 -10.95 -1.15 -2.52
N MET A 69 -11.98 -0.34 -2.30
CA MET A 69 -12.88 -0.51 -1.18
C MET A 69 -13.95 -1.52 -1.58
N ALA A 70 -13.95 -2.70 -0.97
CA ALA A 70 -15.01 -3.68 -1.16
C ALA A 70 -16.37 -3.04 -0.82
N MET A 71 -17.34 -3.15 -1.72
CA MET A 71 -18.69 -2.64 -1.46
C MET A 71 -19.35 -3.46 -0.35
N ASP A 72 -19.91 -2.76 0.62
CA ASP A 72 -20.66 -3.32 1.74
C ASP A 72 -21.81 -4.24 1.28
N LYS A 73 -22.48 -3.89 0.19
CA LYS A 73 -23.51 -4.73 -0.45
C LYS A 73 -22.98 -6.08 -0.89
N SER A 74 -21.81 -6.12 -1.53
CA SER A 74 -21.20 -7.37 -2.00
C SER A 74 -20.81 -8.28 -0.84
N ILE A 75 -20.27 -7.72 0.25
CA ILE A 75 -19.95 -8.48 1.46
C ILE A 75 -21.22 -9.08 2.06
N ARG A 76 -22.31 -8.32 2.17
CA ARG A 76 -23.60 -8.83 2.70
C ARG A 76 -24.17 -9.97 1.84
N ILE A 77 -24.08 -9.86 0.52
CA ILE A 77 -24.53 -10.92 -0.40
C ILE A 77 -23.69 -12.20 -0.19
N LEU A 78 -22.36 -12.07 -0.12
CA LEU A 78 -21.47 -13.19 0.15
C LEU A 78 -21.81 -13.89 1.47
N LEU A 79 -22.03 -13.12 2.54
CA LEU A 79 -22.42 -13.65 3.86
C LEU A 79 -23.79 -14.35 3.81
N ALA A 80 -24.75 -13.80 3.08
CA ALA A 80 -26.09 -14.40 2.92
C ALA A 80 -26.03 -15.74 2.18
N ILE A 81 -25.21 -15.83 1.12
CA ILE A 81 -24.98 -17.07 0.38
C ILE A 81 -24.32 -18.11 1.30
N ALA A 82 -23.27 -17.72 2.02
CA ALA A 82 -22.57 -18.62 2.92
C ALA A 82 -23.50 -19.16 4.03
N ALA A 83 -24.34 -18.30 4.62
CA ALA A 83 -25.32 -18.72 5.61
C ALA A 83 -26.40 -19.64 5.03
N TRP A 84 -26.83 -19.43 3.79
CA TRP A 84 -27.84 -20.28 3.13
C TRP A 84 -27.32 -21.68 2.84
N TYR A 85 -26.05 -21.79 2.41
CA TYR A 85 -25.43 -23.07 2.06
C TYR A 85 -24.63 -23.69 3.21
N ASP A 86 -24.67 -23.10 4.41
CA ASP A 86 -23.90 -23.51 5.60
C ASP A 86 -22.38 -23.61 5.31
N TYR A 87 -21.84 -22.61 4.62
CA TYR A 87 -20.42 -22.52 4.31
C TYR A 87 -19.64 -21.82 5.40
N GLU A 88 -18.45 -22.35 5.66
CA GLU A 88 -17.46 -21.72 6.53
C GLU A 88 -16.69 -20.64 5.76
N ILE A 89 -16.60 -19.45 6.35
CA ILE A 89 -15.85 -18.32 5.77
C ILE A 89 -14.55 -18.15 6.54
N TRP A 90 -13.44 -18.15 5.79
CA TRP A 90 -12.12 -17.87 6.31
C TRP A 90 -11.68 -16.47 5.88
N GLN A 91 -11.32 -15.63 6.84
CA GLN A 91 -10.76 -14.31 6.56
C GLN A 91 -9.23 -14.36 6.62
N MET A 92 -8.57 -13.86 5.57
CA MET A 92 -7.12 -13.68 5.52
C MET A 92 -6.80 -12.19 5.39
N ASP A 93 -6.12 -11.63 6.39
CA ASP A 93 -5.52 -10.30 6.30
C ASP A 93 -4.08 -10.44 5.78
N VAL A 94 -3.85 -10.04 4.53
CA VAL A 94 -2.54 -10.13 3.90
C VAL A 94 -1.68 -8.96 4.39
N LYS A 95 -0.57 -9.29 5.06
CA LYS A 95 0.44 -8.29 5.41
C LYS A 95 0.96 -7.66 4.12
N THR A 96 1.07 -6.33 4.13
CA THR A 96 1.58 -5.56 2.98
C THR A 96 0.80 -5.77 1.68
N ALA A 97 -0.54 -5.76 1.74
CA ALA A 97 -1.41 -5.87 0.55
C ALA A 97 -1.05 -4.87 -0.56
N PHE A 98 -0.66 -3.64 -0.22
CA PHE A 98 -0.19 -2.63 -1.19
C PHE A 98 1.05 -3.04 -2.00
N LEU A 99 1.88 -3.96 -1.49
CA LEU A 99 3.06 -4.45 -2.21
C LEU A 99 2.75 -5.61 -3.16
N ASN A 100 1.51 -6.12 -3.15
CA ASN A 100 1.08 -7.23 -4.00
C ASN A 100 0.22 -6.74 -5.18
N ASP A 101 -0.05 -5.43 -5.26
CA ASP A 101 -0.79 -4.85 -6.36
C ASP A 101 0.15 -4.49 -7.51
N PHE A 102 -0.33 -4.61 -8.75
CA PHE A 102 0.47 -4.29 -9.93
C PHE A 102 0.22 -2.83 -10.31
N VAL A 103 1.31 -2.07 -10.49
CA VAL A 103 1.22 -0.71 -11.03
C VAL A 103 1.50 -0.82 -12.52
N GLU A 104 0.54 -0.43 -13.36
CA GLU A 104 0.70 -0.45 -14.82
C GLU A 104 1.70 0.60 -15.32
N GLU A 105 1.89 1.66 -14.53
CA GLU A 105 2.75 2.80 -14.86
C GLU A 105 4.19 2.63 -14.38
N GLU A 106 5.15 3.10 -15.19
CA GLU A 106 6.55 3.14 -14.81
C GLU A 106 6.84 4.40 -13.98
N ILE A 107 7.08 4.23 -12.68
CA ILE A 107 7.31 5.32 -11.73
C ILE A 107 8.78 5.33 -11.30
N PHE A 108 9.43 6.48 -11.47
CA PHE A 108 10.79 6.70 -10.96
C PHE A 108 10.73 7.48 -9.64
N MET A 109 11.44 7.00 -8.64
CA MET A 109 11.50 7.60 -7.30
C MET A 109 12.95 7.84 -6.90
N ASP A 110 13.23 8.95 -6.20
CA ASP A 110 14.55 9.19 -5.62
C ASP A 110 14.86 8.13 -4.55
N GLN A 111 16.11 7.69 -4.49
CA GLN A 111 16.60 6.86 -3.40
C GLN A 111 16.69 7.67 -2.10
N VAL A 112 16.31 7.06 -0.96
CA VAL A 112 16.39 7.69 0.37
C VAL A 112 17.81 7.73 0.92
#